data_AF-L8PRC7-F1
#
_entry.id   AF-L8PRC7-F1
#
_cell.length_a   1.000
_cell.length_b   1.000
_cell.length_c   1.000
_cell.angle_alpha   90.00
_cell.angle_beta   90.00
_cell.angle_gamma   90.00
#
_symmetry.space_group_name_H-M   'P 1'
#
loop_
_entity.id
_entity.type
_entity.pdbx_description
1 polymer ?
#
loop_
_entity_poly.entity_id
_entity_poly.type
_entity_poly.pdbx_seq_one_letter_code
_entity_poly.pdbx_strand_id
1 'polypeptide(L)'
;MARHWQPVHAYAAICLASPADLADMVTAAAFHQVLDRLALGEPAAALRPRLLVAVRETVRQWSADDRIAQVLPDLAKPAGGRGMRTAKSMTPENRKLADRSFQALPGLSRCLLWHTEVEAEPLSVPAGLLGMDTVTASAALEQARDKFREGCVHAHRELAPTKDCRFYNRLLDVPIRRGGALLPDVQQHLTECRYCRNAAEQLSHFEGGLGVLIAEAVLGWGARRYLDTRPGRTPSGGPGTRGSARHGAGRRRLLPRVPAQIRRGPGGPRSSRTLLTGVGMASAGLIAIMLAAGLLSDDDGVDPAASATGGGTASQLPPAVSSSPPGTAQLPHAPRQTRLRNADVELCLDIRGEPKAGAGTELAECSADATQQWSYEKDGLLRSVAEPDLCLDSRADAGVVILGKCAEDDSERADDVRYDLTVRGELLPRWDEQLAVAFTTADAGADIVVKVRDGSDAQRWLTDPVASVSPGSLSSAEAGRPAARAVRVGEQNA
;
A
#
# COMPACT_ATOMS: atom_id res chain seq x y z
N MET A 1 -5.91 -9.63 30.30
CA MET A 1 -6.52 -10.95 30.05
C MET A 1 -8.04 -10.93 29.96
N ALA A 2 -8.78 -10.48 30.99
CA ALA A 2 -10.25 -10.61 31.07
C ALA A 2 -11.02 -10.21 29.79
N ARG A 3 -10.70 -9.06 29.17
CA ARG A 3 -11.40 -8.58 27.95
C ARG A 3 -11.17 -9.44 26.69
N HIS A 4 -10.09 -10.20 26.64
CA HIS A 4 -9.73 -11.00 25.47
C HIS A 4 -10.07 -12.48 25.66
N TRP A 5 -10.23 -12.94 26.91
CA TRP A 5 -10.50 -14.35 27.20
C TRP A 5 -11.75 -14.86 26.47
N GLN A 6 -12.90 -14.22 26.70
CA GLN A 6 -14.18 -14.71 26.17
C GLN A 6 -14.21 -14.80 24.63
N PRO A 7 -13.77 -13.77 23.86
CA PRO A 7 -13.68 -13.89 22.41
C PRO A 7 -12.73 -15.00 21.95
N VAL A 8 -11.58 -15.16 22.62
CA VAL A 8 -10.56 -16.16 22.23
C VAL A 8 -11.04 -17.57 22.53
N HIS A 9 -11.65 -17.78 23.70
CA HIS A 9 -12.29 -19.05 24.08
C HIS A 9 -13.43 -19.42 23.14
N ALA A 10 -14.31 -18.47 22.80
CA ALA A 10 -15.38 -18.72 21.84
C ALA A 10 -14.83 -19.17 20.47
N TYR A 11 -13.71 -18.60 20.03
CA TYR A 11 -13.06 -19.02 18.79
C TYR A 11 -12.39 -20.39 18.90
N ALA A 12 -11.77 -20.71 20.05
CA ALA A 12 -11.23 -22.04 20.31
C ALA A 12 -12.33 -23.12 20.24
N ALA A 13 -13.48 -22.87 20.85
CA ALA A 13 -14.65 -23.75 20.76
C ALA A 13 -15.13 -23.90 19.31
N ILE A 14 -15.12 -22.83 18.51
CA ILE A 14 -15.46 -22.87 17.08
C ILE A 14 -14.47 -23.75 16.30
N CYS A 15 -13.17 -23.63 16.56
CA CYS A 15 -12.10 -24.42 15.92
C CYS A 15 -12.14 -25.91 16.29
N LEU A 16 -12.52 -26.23 17.52
CA LEU A 16 -12.55 -27.60 17.99
C LEU A 16 -13.88 -28.30 17.66
N ALA A 17 -14.99 -27.57 17.61
CA ALA A 17 -16.35 -28.13 17.62
C ALA A 17 -16.55 -29.15 18.76
N SER A 18 -15.91 -28.90 19.91
CA SER A 18 -15.76 -29.83 21.04
C SER A 18 -16.07 -29.18 22.40
N PRO A 19 -16.08 -29.95 23.52
CA PRO A 19 -16.39 -29.47 24.88
C PRO A 19 -15.52 -28.32 25.38
N ALA A 20 -15.95 -27.73 26.49
CA ALA A 20 -15.34 -26.56 27.12
C ALA A 20 -13.87 -26.79 27.53
N ASP A 21 -13.53 -27.92 28.14
CA ASP A 21 -12.21 -28.13 28.76
C ASP A 21 -11.04 -28.03 27.77
N LEU A 22 -11.20 -28.59 26.55
CA LEU A 22 -10.16 -28.50 25.52
C LEU A 22 -10.06 -27.08 24.93
N ALA A 23 -11.19 -26.37 24.84
CA ALA A 23 -11.20 -24.98 24.41
C ALA A 23 -10.48 -24.09 25.44
N ASP A 24 -10.63 -24.34 26.74
CA ASP A 24 -9.89 -23.66 27.81
C ASP A 24 -8.38 -23.91 27.70
N MET A 25 -7.95 -25.17 27.49
CA MET A 25 -6.54 -25.51 27.32
C MET A 25 -5.91 -24.80 26.10
N VAL A 26 -6.58 -24.86 24.95
CA VAL A 26 -6.12 -24.18 23.72
C VAL A 26 -6.08 -22.66 23.91
N THR A 27 -7.07 -22.11 24.59
CA THR A 27 -7.13 -20.68 24.91
C THR A 27 -5.94 -20.29 25.78
N ALA A 28 -5.71 -21.00 26.88
CA ALA A 28 -4.58 -20.77 27.77
C ALA A 28 -3.24 -20.86 27.02
N ALA A 29 -3.04 -21.90 26.20
CA ALA A 29 -1.84 -22.06 25.38
C ALA A 29 -1.62 -20.89 24.41
N ALA A 30 -2.68 -20.42 23.73
CA ALA A 30 -2.61 -19.27 22.84
C ALA A 30 -2.25 -17.97 23.59
N PHE A 31 -2.77 -17.77 24.81
CA PHE A 31 -2.38 -16.65 25.66
C PHE A 31 -0.90 -16.74 26.05
N HIS A 32 -0.43 -17.91 26.51
CA HIS A 32 0.97 -18.11 26.84
C HIS A 32 1.90 -17.78 25.67
N GLN A 33 1.66 -18.35 24.48
CA GLN A 33 2.46 -18.07 23.28
C GLN A 33 2.49 -16.59 22.87
N VAL A 34 1.38 -15.86 23.04
CA VAL A 34 1.35 -14.43 22.73
C VAL A 34 2.06 -13.62 23.81
N LEU A 35 1.85 -13.92 25.10
CA LEU A 35 2.49 -13.23 26.21
C LEU A 35 4.01 -13.43 26.21
N ASP A 36 4.49 -14.64 25.90
CA ASP A 36 5.93 -14.93 25.79
C ASP A 36 6.59 -14.06 24.71
N ARG A 37 5.92 -13.90 23.55
CA ARG A 37 6.41 -13.01 22.48
C ARG A 37 6.42 -11.53 22.89
N LEU A 38 5.45 -11.09 23.69
CA LEU A 38 5.47 -9.74 24.24
C LEU A 38 6.61 -9.56 25.25
N ALA A 39 6.90 -10.58 26.06
CA ALA A 39 8.04 -10.56 26.98
C ALA A 39 9.39 -10.48 26.24
N LEU A 40 9.45 -10.99 25.00
CA LEU A 40 10.59 -10.84 24.08
C LEU A 40 10.65 -9.49 23.35
N GLY A 41 9.75 -8.55 23.66
CA GLY A 41 9.78 -7.19 23.14
C GLY A 41 8.90 -6.94 21.91
N GLU A 42 8.09 -7.89 21.46
CA GLU A 42 7.12 -7.62 20.40
C GLU A 42 6.06 -6.59 20.85
N PRO A 43 5.60 -5.70 19.95
CA PRO A 43 4.65 -4.65 20.32
C PRO A 43 3.29 -5.23 20.69
N ALA A 44 2.71 -4.74 21.79
CA ALA A 44 1.40 -5.15 22.31
C ALA A 44 0.20 -4.52 21.55
N ALA A 45 0.32 -4.38 20.23
CA ALA A 45 -0.73 -3.82 19.38
C ALA A 45 -1.63 -4.91 18.79
N ALA A 46 -2.93 -4.60 18.64
CA ALA A 46 -3.94 -5.48 18.05
C ALA A 46 -3.90 -6.92 18.63
N LEU A 47 -3.91 -7.04 19.97
CA LEU A 47 -3.75 -8.33 20.65
C LEU A 47 -4.86 -9.34 20.33
N ARG A 48 -6.10 -8.88 20.14
CA ARG A 48 -7.24 -9.79 19.89
C ARG A 48 -7.07 -10.63 18.62
N PRO A 49 -6.80 -10.06 17.42
CA PRO A 49 -6.53 -10.87 16.24
C PRO A 49 -5.31 -11.78 16.41
N ARG A 50 -4.25 -11.32 17.09
CA ARG A 50 -3.06 -12.14 17.36
C ARG A 50 -3.38 -13.38 18.19
N LEU A 51 -4.17 -13.24 19.25
CA LEU A 51 -4.62 -14.35 20.10
C LEU A 51 -5.49 -15.34 19.33
N LEU A 52 -6.40 -14.85 18.49
CA LEU A 52 -7.26 -15.72 17.68
C LEU A 52 -6.44 -16.51 16.63
N VAL A 53 -5.46 -15.87 16.00
CA VAL A 53 -4.53 -16.57 15.10
C VAL A 53 -3.73 -17.62 15.87
N ALA A 54 -3.25 -17.33 17.08
CA ALA A 54 -2.54 -18.28 17.93
C ALA A 54 -3.42 -19.48 18.33
N VAL A 55 -4.71 -19.28 18.59
CA VAL A 55 -5.67 -20.38 18.81
C VAL A 55 -5.74 -21.29 17.59
N ARG A 56 -5.98 -20.74 16.39
CA ARG A 56 -6.06 -21.54 15.15
C ARG A 56 -4.77 -22.33 14.92
N GLU A 57 -3.63 -21.70 15.14
CA GLU A 57 -2.32 -22.32 14.96
C GLU A 57 -2.07 -23.44 15.97
N THR A 58 -2.44 -23.22 17.24
CA THR A 58 -2.37 -24.25 18.29
C THR A 58 -3.24 -25.46 17.95
N VAL A 59 -4.49 -25.24 17.53
CA VAL A 59 -5.38 -26.34 17.10
C VAL A 59 -4.80 -27.07 15.88
N ARG A 60 -4.27 -26.34 14.91
CA ARG A 60 -3.61 -26.93 13.73
C ARG A 60 -2.43 -27.81 14.13
N GLN A 61 -1.55 -27.32 15.00
CA GLN A 61 -0.37 -28.03 15.45
C GLN A 61 -0.74 -29.28 16.26
N TRP A 62 -1.63 -29.15 17.25
CA TRP A 62 -2.02 -30.26 18.11
C TRP A 62 -2.81 -31.34 17.35
N SER A 63 -3.63 -30.95 16.37
CA SER A 63 -4.37 -31.92 15.55
C SER A 63 -3.50 -32.62 14.50
N ALA A 64 -2.36 -32.04 14.13
CA ALA A 64 -1.38 -32.65 13.22
C ALA A 64 -0.39 -33.56 13.94
N ASP A 65 -0.25 -33.44 15.27
CA ASP A 65 0.60 -34.32 16.09
C ASP A 65 -0.19 -35.56 16.53
N ASP A 66 0.15 -36.71 15.97
CA ASP A 66 -0.53 -37.97 16.27
C ASP A 66 -0.46 -38.38 17.74
N ARG A 67 0.61 -38.01 18.47
CA ARG A 67 0.74 -38.33 19.90
C ARG A 67 -0.24 -37.50 20.73
N ILE A 68 -0.35 -36.21 20.42
CA ILE A 68 -1.28 -35.31 21.10
C ILE A 68 -2.73 -35.71 20.76
N ALA A 69 -3.02 -36.01 19.49
CA ALA A 69 -4.35 -36.42 19.04
C ALA A 69 -4.79 -37.78 19.61
N GLN A 70 -3.87 -38.69 19.95
CA GLN A 70 -4.19 -39.94 20.65
C GLN A 70 -4.65 -39.72 22.10
N VAL A 71 -4.05 -38.76 22.80
CA VAL A 71 -4.41 -38.44 24.20
C VAL A 71 -5.66 -37.56 24.27
N LEU A 72 -5.89 -36.74 23.24
CA LEU A 72 -7.01 -35.82 23.12
C LEU A 72 -7.85 -36.17 21.88
N PRO A 73 -8.76 -37.18 21.97
CA PRO A 73 -9.46 -37.73 20.82
C PRO A 73 -10.34 -36.71 20.07
N ASP A 74 -10.77 -35.66 20.77
CA ASP A 74 -11.50 -34.52 20.22
C ASP A 74 -10.72 -33.74 19.13
N LEU A 75 -9.39 -33.81 19.16
CA LEU A 75 -8.52 -33.25 18.11
C LEU A 75 -8.49 -34.10 16.84
N ALA A 76 -9.08 -35.30 16.82
CA ALA A 76 -9.13 -36.12 15.62
C ALA A 76 -10.05 -35.53 14.54
N LYS A 77 -11.04 -34.71 14.95
CA LYS A 77 -12.01 -34.06 14.06
C LYS A 77 -12.30 -32.62 14.53
N PRO A 78 -11.29 -31.72 14.53
CA PRO A 78 -11.56 -30.31 14.75
C PRO A 78 -12.57 -29.85 13.71
N ALA A 79 -13.27 -28.78 14.01
CA ALA A 79 -14.13 -28.14 13.05
C ALA A 79 -13.31 -27.80 11.80
N GLY A 80 -13.67 -28.37 10.64
CA GLY A 80 -12.86 -28.30 9.41
C GLY A 80 -12.13 -29.60 9.04
N GLY A 81 -12.08 -30.59 9.92
CA GLY A 81 -11.64 -31.96 9.65
C GLY A 81 -10.23 -32.05 9.06
N ARG A 82 -10.07 -32.91 8.04
CA ARG A 82 -8.80 -33.08 7.32
C ARG A 82 -8.26 -31.77 6.74
N GLY A 83 -9.13 -30.85 6.33
CA GLY A 83 -8.76 -29.60 5.67
C GLY A 83 -7.90 -28.68 6.54
N MET A 84 -8.16 -28.60 7.85
CA MET A 84 -7.31 -27.82 8.77
C MET A 84 -5.94 -28.50 8.99
N ARG A 85 -5.89 -29.83 9.08
CA ARG A 85 -4.62 -30.56 9.27
C ARG A 85 -3.68 -30.47 8.07
N THR A 86 -4.24 -30.52 6.86
CA THR A 86 -3.44 -30.57 5.62
C THR A 86 -3.24 -29.22 4.95
N ALA A 87 -3.86 -28.15 5.46
CA ALA A 87 -3.77 -26.82 4.84
C ALA A 87 -2.35 -26.25 4.98
N LYS A 88 -1.69 -26.05 3.83
CA LYS A 88 -0.40 -25.35 3.73
C LYS A 88 -0.50 -23.86 4.11
N SER A 89 -1.69 -23.27 3.92
CA SER A 89 -2.02 -21.92 4.34
C SER A 89 -3.46 -21.88 4.83
N MET A 90 -3.67 -21.18 5.93
CA MET A 90 -5.02 -20.97 6.50
C MET A 90 -5.78 -19.83 5.81
N THR A 91 -5.07 -18.96 5.08
CA THR A 91 -5.66 -17.85 4.34
C THR A 91 -6.15 -18.33 2.97
N PRO A 92 -7.45 -18.25 2.66
CA PRO A 92 -7.98 -18.61 1.35
C PRO A 92 -7.34 -17.78 0.23
N GLU A 93 -7.20 -18.36 -0.97
CA GLU A 93 -6.59 -17.66 -2.13
C GLU A 93 -7.30 -16.34 -2.47
N ASN A 94 -8.63 -16.29 -2.33
CA ASN A 94 -9.44 -15.09 -2.55
C ASN A 94 -9.37 -14.07 -1.40
N ARG A 95 -8.49 -14.28 -0.41
CA ARG A 95 -8.28 -13.37 0.73
C ARG A 95 -6.83 -12.95 0.91
N LYS A 96 -5.91 -13.46 0.08
CA LYS A 96 -4.47 -13.16 0.17
C LYS A 96 -4.15 -11.66 0.05
N LEU A 97 -4.91 -10.90 -0.75
CA LEU A 97 -4.69 -9.46 -0.90
C LEU A 97 -5.03 -8.71 0.39
N ALA A 98 -6.20 -9.00 0.95
CA ALA A 98 -6.63 -8.46 2.24
C ALA A 98 -5.74 -8.91 3.39
N ASP A 99 -5.27 -10.16 3.43
CA ASP A 99 -4.36 -10.63 4.48
C ASP A 99 -3.03 -9.88 4.43
N ARG A 100 -2.37 -9.85 3.27
CA ARG A 100 -1.12 -9.10 3.07
C ARG A 100 -1.28 -7.63 3.43
N SER A 101 -2.36 -7.01 2.96
CA SER A 101 -2.66 -5.62 3.27
C SER A 101 -2.92 -5.38 4.76
N PHE A 102 -3.63 -6.27 5.45
CA PHE A 102 -3.95 -6.11 6.86
C PHE A 102 -2.70 -6.24 7.71
N GLN A 103 -1.83 -7.22 7.42
CA GLN A 103 -0.59 -7.42 8.16
C GLN A 103 0.40 -6.26 7.98
N ALA A 104 0.42 -5.62 6.82
CA ALA A 104 1.27 -4.45 6.53
C ALA A 104 0.82 -3.16 7.27
N LEU A 105 -0.38 -3.13 7.83
CA LEU A 105 -0.87 -1.96 8.56
C LEU A 105 -0.17 -1.78 9.92
N PRO A 106 0.06 -0.53 10.34
CA PRO A 106 0.47 -0.22 11.70
C PRO A 106 -0.45 -0.89 12.73
N GLY A 107 0.12 -1.29 13.86
CA GLY A 107 -0.61 -2.02 14.90
C GLY A 107 -1.85 -1.25 15.43
N LEU A 108 -1.77 0.08 15.45
CA LEU A 108 -2.88 0.95 15.82
C LEU A 108 -4.05 0.85 14.83
N SER A 109 -3.77 0.93 13.52
CA SER A 109 -4.77 0.79 12.46
C SER A 109 -5.42 -0.61 12.48
N ARG A 110 -4.62 -1.67 12.70
CA ARG A 110 -5.15 -3.03 12.90
C ARG A 110 -6.06 -3.12 14.12
N CYS A 111 -5.73 -2.45 15.22
CA CYS A 111 -6.55 -2.40 16.42
C CYS A 111 -7.91 -1.74 16.14
N LEU A 112 -7.90 -0.53 15.57
CA LEU A 112 -9.12 0.20 15.20
C LEU A 112 -10.02 -0.63 14.27
N LEU A 113 -9.47 -1.14 13.17
CA LEU A 113 -10.22 -1.94 12.21
C LEU A 113 -10.76 -3.22 12.83
N TRP A 114 -9.97 -3.94 13.63
CA TRP A 114 -10.44 -5.19 14.23
C TRP A 114 -11.60 -4.97 15.19
N HIS A 115 -11.46 -4.02 16.12
CA HIS A 115 -12.48 -3.78 17.15
C HIS A 115 -13.77 -3.20 16.56
N THR A 116 -13.67 -2.28 15.59
CA THR A 116 -14.86 -1.65 14.98
C THR A 116 -15.51 -2.54 13.92
N GLU A 117 -14.72 -3.11 13.01
CA GLU A 117 -15.26 -3.89 11.90
C GLU A 117 -15.51 -5.34 12.30
N VAL A 118 -14.54 -6.03 12.91
CA VAL A 118 -14.68 -7.47 13.20
C VAL A 118 -15.50 -7.72 14.46
N GLU A 119 -15.13 -7.10 15.58
CA GLU A 119 -15.85 -7.29 16.85
C GLU A 119 -17.18 -6.56 16.92
N ALA A 120 -17.40 -5.57 16.04
CA ALA A 120 -18.55 -4.67 16.06
C ALA A 120 -18.74 -4.00 17.43
N GLU A 121 -17.64 -3.62 18.07
CA GLU A 121 -17.63 -2.82 19.29
C GLU A 121 -17.77 -1.33 18.95
N PRO A 122 -18.36 -0.51 19.84
CA PRO A 122 -18.42 0.92 19.63
C PRO A 122 -17.01 1.53 19.61
N LEU A 123 -16.81 2.58 18.81
CA LEU A 123 -15.50 3.22 18.60
C LEU A 123 -14.82 3.68 19.91
N SER A 124 -15.59 3.95 20.96
CA SER A 124 -15.07 4.28 22.29
C SER A 124 -14.19 3.18 22.89
N VAL A 125 -14.43 1.90 22.55
CA VAL A 125 -13.63 0.78 23.06
C VAL A 125 -12.20 0.83 22.52
N PRO A 126 -11.95 0.79 21.20
CA PRO A 126 -10.59 0.89 20.69
C PRO A 126 -9.97 2.27 20.92
N ALA A 127 -10.75 3.36 20.98
CA ALA A 127 -10.23 4.67 21.38
C ALA A 127 -9.61 4.62 22.79
N GLY A 128 -10.34 4.07 23.77
CA GLY A 128 -9.83 3.89 25.13
C GLY A 128 -8.64 2.93 25.22
N LEU A 129 -8.59 1.87 24.40
CA LEU A 129 -7.44 0.97 24.34
C LEU A 129 -6.17 1.65 23.80
N LEU A 130 -6.33 2.67 22.96
CA LEU A 130 -5.23 3.39 22.32
C LEU A 130 -4.90 4.72 23.00
N GLY A 131 -5.63 5.10 24.05
CA GLY A 131 -5.47 6.39 24.71
C GLY A 131 -5.87 7.58 23.85
N MET A 132 -6.81 7.38 22.92
CA MET A 132 -7.33 8.40 22.01
C MET A 132 -8.72 8.85 22.44
N ASP A 133 -9.06 10.11 22.17
CA ASP A 133 -10.45 10.55 22.18
C ASP A 133 -11.20 9.99 20.94
N THR A 134 -12.53 10.01 20.99
CA THR A 134 -13.37 9.43 19.92
C THR A 134 -13.29 10.18 18.59
N VAL A 135 -12.98 11.48 18.59
CA VAL A 135 -12.86 12.29 17.37
C VAL A 135 -11.59 11.90 16.63
N THR A 136 -10.46 11.86 17.35
CA THR A 136 -9.18 11.39 16.82
C THR A 136 -9.26 9.93 16.34
N ALA A 137 -9.91 9.06 17.14
CA ALA A 137 -10.10 7.66 16.75
C ALA A 137 -10.97 7.51 15.49
N SER A 138 -11.94 8.40 15.27
CA SER A 138 -12.79 8.39 14.07
C SER A 138 -11.97 8.71 12.82
N ALA A 139 -11.20 9.80 12.85
CA ALA A 139 -10.31 10.17 11.74
C ALA A 139 -9.26 9.08 11.46
N ALA A 140 -8.66 8.52 12.51
CA ALA A 140 -7.70 7.43 12.38
C ALA A 140 -8.33 6.14 11.81
N LEU A 141 -9.61 5.86 12.11
CA LEU A 141 -10.33 4.72 11.54
C LEU A 141 -10.58 4.92 10.03
N GLU A 142 -11.02 6.11 9.62
CA GLU A 142 -11.20 6.44 8.20
C GLU A 142 -9.89 6.28 7.42
N GLN A 143 -8.81 6.85 7.96
CA GLN A 143 -7.47 6.69 7.39
C GLN A 143 -7.04 5.22 7.34
N ALA A 144 -7.33 4.42 8.37
CA ALA A 144 -7.01 3.00 8.38
C ALA A 144 -7.79 2.23 7.30
N ARG A 145 -9.05 2.58 7.04
CA ARG A 145 -9.86 1.97 5.96
C ARG A 145 -9.29 2.31 4.58
N ASP A 146 -8.90 3.56 4.36
CA ASP A 146 -8.27 3.98 3.10
C ASP A 146 -6.93 3.29 2.89
N LYS A 147 -6.06 3.26 3.91
CA LYS A 147 -4.76 2.56 3.85
C LYS A 147 -4.92 1.06 3.64
N PHE A 148 -5.94 0.45 4.24
CA PHE A 148 -6.25 -0.96 4.00
C PHE A 148 -6.70 -1.21 2.56
N ARG A 149 -7.46 -0.30 1.96
CA ARG A 149 -7.86 -0.41 0.55
C ARG A 149 -6.66 -0.23 -0.38
N GLU A 150 -5.86 0.80 -0.15
CA GLU A 150 -4.61 1.06 -0.88
C GLU A 150 -3.69 -0.16 -0.84
N GLY A 151 -3.52 -0.78 0.33
CA GLY A 151 -2.71 -1.98 0.49
C GLY A 151 -3.27 -3.19 -0.27
N CYS A 152 -4.60 -3.35 -0.36
CA CYS A 152 -5.21 -4.40 -1.19
C CYS A 152 -4.91 -4.20 -2.69
N VAL A 153 -5.00 -2.95 -3.16
CA VAL A 153 -4.66 -2.57 -4.54
C VAL A 153 -3.16 -2.77 -4.81
N HIS A 154 -2.32 -2.41 -3.85
CA HIS A 154 -0.87 -2.62 -3.92
C HIS A 154 -0.52 -4.10 -3.99
N ALA A 155 -1.02 -4.91 -3.06
CA ALA A 155 -0.83 -6.36 -3.04
C ALA A 155 -1.30 -7.01 -4.34
N HIS A 156 -2.36 -6.48 -4.97
CA HIS A 156 -2.80 -6.99 -6.26
C HIS A 156 -1.75 -6.78 -7.36
N ARG A 157 -1.07 -5.62 -7.37
CA ARG A 157 -0.05 -5.30 -8.39
C ARG A 157 1.20 -6.15 -8.19
N GLU A 158 1.61 -6.37 -6.95
CA GLU A 158 2.75 -7.22 -6.59
C GLU A 158 2.51 -8.69 -6.96
N LEU A 159 1.34 -9.23 -6.61
CA LEU A 159 1.03 -10.66 -6.79
C LEU A 159 0.38 -10.98 -8.15
N ALA A 160 0.35 -10.00 -9.06
CA ALA A 160 -0.31 -10.16 -10.35
C ALA A 160 0.37 -11.22 -11.22
N PRO A 161 -0.36 -12.25 -11.69
CA PRO A 161 0.23 -13.33 -12.48
C PRO A 161 0.62 -12.89 -13.89
N THR A 162 -0.01 -11.83 -14.42
CA THR A 162 0.24 -11.33 -15.78
C THR A 162 0.33 -9.81 -15.81
N LYS A 163 0.96 -9.26 -16.85
CA LYS A 163 1.01 -7.80 -17.12
C LYS A 163 -0.39 -7.20 -17.28
N ASP A 164 -1.32 -7.94 -17.89
CA ASP A 164 -2.72 -7.51 -18.03
C ASP A 164 -3.41 -7.33 -16.69
N CYS A 165 -3.20 -8.25 -15.74
CA CYS A 165 -3.75 -8.10 -14.39
C CYS A 165 -3.26 -6.81 -13.72
N ARG A 166 -1.96 -6.46 -13.90
CA ARG A 166 -1.41 -5.20 -13.37
C ARG A 166 -2.07 -3.97 -14.00
N PHE A 167 -2.33 -4.01 -15.30
CA PHE A 167 -3.03 -2.94 -16.01
C PHE A 167 -4.47 -2.77 -15.51
N TYR A 168 -5.26 -3.85 -15.51
CA TYR A 168 -6.67 -3.81 -15.13
C TYR A 168 -6.89 -3.42 -13.66
N ASN A 169 -5.93 -3.66 -12.78
CA ASN A 169 -6.00 -3.21 -11.39
C ASN A 169 -6.29 -1.70 -11.25
N ARG A 170 -5.63 -0.86 -12.06
CA ARG A 170 -5.81 0.60 -12.04
C ARG A 170 -7.23 1.00 -12.44
N LEU A 171 -7.86 0.18 -13.27
CA LEU A 171 -9.22 0.38 -13.78
C LEU A 171 -10.30 -0.26 -12.89
N LEU A 172 -9.93 -1.05 -11.87
CA LEU A 172 -10.87 -1.69 -10.95
C LEU A 172 -11.18 -0.80 -9.73
N ASP A 173 -10.15 -0.20 -9.11
CA ASP A 173 -10.33 0.42 -7.80
C ASP A 173 -11.24 1.67 -7.82
N VAL A 174 -10.96 2.61 -8.74
CA VAL A 174 -11.69 3.89 -8.82
C VAL A 174 -13.18 3.70 -9.12
N PRO A 175 -13.59 2.88 -10.12
CA PRO A 175 -15.02 2.68 -10.37
C PRO A 175 -15.74 1.97 -9.21
N ILE A 176 -15.10 0.98 -8.56
CA ILE A 176 -15.69 0.28 -7.42
C ILE A 176 -15.92 1.26 -6.26
N ARG A 177 -14.95 2.13 -5.97
CA ARG A 177 -15.09 3.17 -4.92
C ARG A 177 -16.23 4.15 -5.21
N ARG A 178 -16.49 4.45 -6.48
CA ARG A 178 -17.56 5.39 -6.89
C ARG A 178 -18.93 4.70 -7.07
N GLY A 179 -19.02 3.37 -6.91
CA GLY A 179 -20.22 2.60 -7.22
C GLY A 179 -20.60 2.63 -8.71
N GLY A 180 -19.65 2.94 -9.60
CA GLY A 180 -19.86 3.07 -11.04
C GLY A 180 -19.77 1.73 -11.77
N ALA A 181 -20.29 1.67 -13.00
CA ALA A 181 -20.11 0.52 -13.86
C ALA A 181 -18.64 0.38 -14.29
N LEU A 182 -18.14 -0.86 -14.30
CA LEU A 182 -16.83 -1.18 -14.86
C LEU A 182 -16.83 -1.01 -16.38
N LEU A 183 -15.69 -0.62 -16.96
CA LEU A 183 -15.51 -0.59 -18.41
C LEU A 183 -15.74 -1.99 -19.03
N PRO A 184 -16.30 -2.11 -20.25
CA PRO A 184 -16.56 -3.41 -20.89
C PRO A 184 -15.34 -4.34 -20.93
N ASP A 185 -14.16 -3.81 -21.24
CA ASP A 185 -12.91 -4.60 -21.31
C ASP A 185 -12.51 -5.15 -19.94
N VAL A 186 -12.70 -4.37 -18.87
CA VAL A 186 -12.47 -4.82 -17.50
C VAL A 186 -13.47 -5.94 -17.15
N GLN A 187 -14.74 -5.78 -17.52
CA GLN A 187 -15.75 -6.82 -17.30
C GLN A 187 -15.39 -8.12 -18.01
N GLN A 188 -14.95 -8.04 -19.28
CA GLN A 188 -14.49 -9.19 -20.05
C GLN A 188 -13.31 -9.88 -19.36
N HIS A 189 -12.30 -9.13 -18.95
CA HIS A 189 -11.15 -9.68 -18.22
C HIS A 189 -11.56 -10.38 -16.91
N LEU A 190 -12.52 -9.82 -16.17
CA LEU A 190 -13.05 -10.45 -14.95
C LEU A 190 -13.82 -11.75 -15.22
N THR A 191 -14.29 -12.01 -16.44
CA THR A 191 -14.90 -13.30 -16.80
C THR A 191 -13.85 -14.40 -16.95
N GLU A 192 -12.67 -14.06 -17.46
CA GLU A 192 -11.59 -14.99 -17.78
C GLU A 192 -10.58 -15.15 -16.63
N CYS A 193 -10.28 -14.07 -15.91
CA CYS A 193 -9.25 -14.03 -14.86
C CYS A 193 -9.83 -14.24 -13.46
N ARG A 194 -9.57 -15.42 -12.85
CA ARG A 194 -9.95 -15.70 -11.45
C ARG A 194 -9.27 -14.75 -10.45
N TYR A 195 -8.03 -14.35 -10.70
CA TYR A 195 -7.26 -13.48 -9.82
C TYR A 195 -7.89 -12.09 -9.71
N CYS A 196 -8.12 -11.41 -10.83
CA CYS A 196 -8.76 -10.09 -10.85
C CYS A 196 -10.22 -10.14 -10.38
N ARG A 197 -10.93 -11.24 -10.62
CA ARG A 197 -12.28 -11.45 -10.07
C ARG A 197 -12.29 -11.53 -8.55
N ASN A 198 -11.34 -12.25 -7.95
CA ASN A 198 -11.18 -12.26 -6.49
C ASN A 198 -10.77 -10.89 -5.96
N ALA A 199 -9.99 -10.12 -6.73
CA ALA A 199 -9.60 -8.76 -6.35
C ALA A 199 -10.78 -7.80 -6.34
N ALA A 200 -11.59 -7.80 -7.41
CA ALA A 200 -12.79 -6.99 -7.51
C ALA A 200 -13.79 -7.31 -6.40
N GLU A 201 -13.98 -8.60 -6.07
CA GLU A 201 -14.82 -9.01 -4.95
C GLU A 201 -14.28 -8.48 -3.61
N GLN A 202 -12.98 -8.63 -3.33
CA GLN A 202 -12.37 -8.06 -2.11
C GLN A 202 -12.53 -6.54 -2.02
N LEU A 203 -12.29 -5.81 -3.11
CA LEU A 203 -12.47 -4.34 -3.15
C LEU A 203 -13.93 -3.92 -2.92
N SER A 204 -14.90 -4.76 -3.32
CA SER A 204 -16.32 -4.47 -3.08
C SER A 204 -16.73 -4.53 -1.60
N HIS A 205 -15.98 -5.22 -0.74
CA HIS A 205 -16.28 -5.30 0.70
C HIS A 205 -16.06 -3.98 1.45
N PHE A 206 -15.34 -3.03 0.86
CA PHE A 206 -15.12 -1.70 1.46
C PHE A 206 -16.39 -0.85 1.48
N GLU A 207 -17.32 -1.10 0.54
CA GLU A 207 -18.64 -0.46 0.50
C GLU A 207 -19.65 -1.15 1.45
N GLY A 208 -19.28 -2.30 2.01
CA GLY A 208 -20.11 -3.05 2.95
C GLY A 208 -19.56 -4.44 3.24
N GLY A 209 -19.54 -4.82 4.52
CA GLY A 209 -19.05 -6.14 4.94
C GLY A 209 -17.53 -6.23 5.07
N LEU A 210 -16.87 -5.11 5.39
CA LEU A 210 -15.42 -5.05 5.62
C LEU A 210 -14.96 -6.01 6.73
N GLY A 211 -15.71 -6.11 7.83
CA GLY A 211 -15.39 -7.08 8.88
C GLY A 211 -15.41 -8.54 8.42
N VAL A 212 -16.22 -8.91 7.40
CA VAL A 212 -16.17 -10.26 6.81
C VAL A 212 -14.86 -10.47 6.06
N LEU A 213 -14.46 -9.49 5.27
CA LEU A 213 -13.19 -9.53 4.54
C LEU A 213 -12.01 -9.69 5.51
N ILE A 214 -11.95 -8.86 6.55
CA ILE A 214 -10.86 -8.89 7.54
C ILE A 214 -10.85 -10.22 8.30
N ALA A 215 -12.00 -10.69 8.79
CA ALA A 215 -12.05 -11.95 9.52
C ALA A 215 -11.64 -13.14 8.64
N GLU A 216 -12.12 -13.22 7.39
CA GLU A 216 -11.74 -14.30 6.46
C GLU A 216 -10.27 -14.22 6.03
N ALA A 217 -9.71 -13.02 5.94
CA ALA A 217 -8.29 -12.83 5.66
C ALA A 217 -7.40 -13.29 6.82
N VAL A 218 -7.70 -12.82 8.04
CA VAL A 218 -6.86 -13.06 9.21
C VAL A 218 -7.09 -14.46 9.80
N LEU A 219 -8.36 -14.83 10.01
CA LEU A 219 -8.74 -16.08 10.66
C LEU A 219 -8.93 -17.22 9.68
N GLY A 220 -9.27 -16.93 8.41
CA GLY A 220 -9.50 -17.96 7.40
C GLY A 220 -10.60 -18.92 7.82
N TRP A 221 -10.20 -20.06 8.36
CA TRP A 221 -11.11 -21.07 8.90
C TRP A 221 -11.90 -20.53 10.11
N GLY A 222 -13.20 -20.82 10.18
CA GLY A 222 -14.04 -20.43 11.33
C GLY A 222 -14.40 -18.94 11.41
N ALA A 223 -13.85 -18.11 10.53
CA ALA A 223 -14.04 -16.65 10.50
C ALA A 223 -15.52 -16.20 10.54
N ARG A 224 -16.38 -16.78 9.70
CA ARG A 224 -17.81 -16.41 9.68
C ARG A 224 -18.52 -16.79 10.97
N ARG A 225 -18.30 -18.02 11.45
CA ARG A 225 -18.88 -18.48 12.72
C ARG A 225 -18.43 -17.59 13.88
N TYR A 226 -17.17 -17.15 13.85
CA TYR A 226 -16.66 -16.21 14.84
C TYR A 226 -17.40 -14.88 14.77
N LEU A 227 -17.56 -14.30 13.58
CA LEU A 227 -18.34 -13.07 13.36
C LEU A 227 -19.79 -13.20 13.80
N ASP A 228 -20.43 -14.35 13.57
CA ASP A 228 -21.83 -14.59 13.96
C ASP A 228 -22.02 -14.58 15.49
N THR A 229 -20.96 -14.80 16.27
CA THR A 229 -21.01 -14.65 17.74
C THR A 229 -20.91 -13.21 18.23
N ARG A 230 -20.66 -12.24 17.34
CA ARG A 230 -20.42 -10.84 17.75
C ARG A 230 -21.76 -10.13 17.98
N PRO A 231 -21.99 -9.56 19.18
CA PRO A 231 -23.29 -9.01 19.57
C PRO A 231 -23.72 -7.83 18.69
N GLY A 232 -22.77 -7.02 18.19
CA GLY A 232 -23.07 -5.89 17.29
C GLY A 232 -23.45 -6.31 15.86
N ARG A 233 -23.43 -7.60 15.52
CA ARG A 233 -23.70 -8.14 14.18
C ARG A 233 -24.96 -8.99 14.08
N THR A 234 -25.61 -9.33 15.20
CA THR A 234 -26.88 -10.05 15.15
C THR A 234 -27.95 -9.14 14.54
N PRO A 235 -28.63 -9.55 13.46
CA PRO A 235 -29.84 -8.86 13.04
C PRO A 235 -30.83 -8.96 14.21
N SER A 236 -31.28 -7.85 14.76
CA SER A 236 -32.44 -7.85 15.66
C SER A 236 -33.61 -8.47 14.91
N GLY A 237 -33.88 -9.74 15.16
CA GLY A 237 -34.81 -10.53 14.37
C GLY A 237 -35.23 -11.82 15.05
N GLY A 238 -35.81 -11.71 16.26
CA GLY A 238 -36.75 -12.67 16.87
C GLY A 238 -36.25 -14.10 17.19
N PRO A 239 -36.84 -14.78 18.20
CA PRO A 239 -36.51 -16.17 18.48
C PRO A 239 -37.17 -17.09 17.45
N GLY A 240 -36.37 -17.79 16.63
CA GLY A 240 -36.91 -18.69 15.61
C GLY A 240 -35.89 -19.65 15.01
N THR A 241 -35.83 -20.85 15.58
CA THR A 241 -35.41 -22.13 14.97
C THR A 241 -33.97 -22.28 14.47
N ARG A 242 -33.21 -23.09 15.23
CA ARG A 242 -32.10 -23.91 14.74
C ARG A 242 -32.59 -24.77 13.56
N GLY A 243 -32.12 -24.47 12.36
CA GLY A 243 -32.33 -25.26 11.16
C GLY A 243 -31.01 -25.47 10.43
N SER A 244 -30.54 -26.72 10.39
CA SER A 244 -29.41 -27.17 9.58
C SER A 244 -29.65 -26.81 8.11
N ALA A 245 -28.86 -25.90 7.55
CA ALA A 245 -28.87 -25.61 6.12
C ALA A 245 -27.52 -26.02 5.50
N ARG A 246 -27.51 -27.23 4.91
CA ARG A 246 -26.61 -27.54 3.80
C ARG A 246 -27.04 -26.74 2.56
N HIS A 247 -26.05 -26.37 1.76
CA HIS A 247 -26.09 -25.87 0.38
C HIS A 247 -26.15 -24.35 0.12
N GLY A 248 -25.29 -23.95 -0.83
CA GLY A 248 -25.54 -22.81 -1.70
C GLY A 248 -24.64 -21.61 -1.45
N ALA A 249 -23.46 -21.58 -2.09
CA ALA A 249 -22.75 -20.33 -2.34
C ALA A 249 -23.67 -19.38 -3.13
N GLY A 250 -24.30 -18.44 -2.41
CA GLY A 250 -25.06 -17.35 -3.00
C GLY A 250 -24.11 -16.41 -3.74
N ARG A 251 -23.88 -16.70 -5.03
CA ARG A 251 -23.31 -15.72 -5.97
C ARG A 251 -24.23 -14.50 -5.97
N ARG A 252 -23.83 -13.42 -5.30
CA ARG A 252 -24.38 -12.09 -5.58
C ARG A 252 -23.94 -11.73 -7.01
N ARG A 253 -24.85 -11.86 -7.97
CA ARG A 253 -24.64 -11.37 -9.34
C ARG A 253 -24.76 -9.85 -9.30
N LEU A 254 -23.64 -9.15 -9.50
CA LEU A 254 -23.59 -7.70 -9.67
C LEU A 254 -23.37 -7.31 -11.15
N LEU A 255 -24.03 -8.01 -12.08
CA LEU A 255 -24.10 -7.59 -13.49
C LEU A 255 -25.55 -7.71 -13.98
N PRO A 256 -26.15 -6.66 -14.56
CA PRO A 256 -27.48 -6.75 -15.14
C PRO A 256 -27.46 -7.70 -16.34
N ARG A 257 -28.42 -8.63 -16.36
CA ARG A 257 -28.60 -9.62 -17.42
C ARG A 257 -29.19 -8.94 -18.66
N VAL A 258 -28.48 -9.05 -19.79
CA VAL A 258 -28.99 -8.78 -21.15
C VAL A 258 -30.31 -9.56 -21.37
N PRO A 259 -31.40 -8.94 -21.86
CA PRO A 259 -32.64 -9.67 -22.10
C PRO A 259 -32.55 -10.44 -23.42
N ALA A 260 -32.61 -11.77 -23.34
CA ALA A 260 -32.96 -12.61 -24.48
C ALA A 260 -34.48 -12.60 -24.63
N GLN A 261 -34.97 -12.22 -25.80
CA GLN A 261 -36.39 -12.19 -26.12
C GLN A 261 -36.97 -13.61 -26.17
N ILE A 262 -37.90 -13.93 -25.26
CA ILE A 262 -38.75 -15.12 -25.35
C ILE A 262 -40.20 -14.74 -25.03
N ARG A 263 -41.08 -15.30 -25.85
CA ARG A 263 -42.48 -15.03 -26.15
C ARG A 263 -43.44 -15.12 -24.94
N ARG A 264 -44.42 -14.20 -24.89
CA ARG A 264 -45.54 -14.12 -23.90
C ARG A 264 -46.58 -15.24 -24.05
N GLY A 265 -47.16 -15.63 -22.92
CA GLY A 265 -48.48 -16.28 -22.76
C GLY A 265 -49.12 -15.86 -21.41
N PRO A 266 -50.48 -15.88 -21.24
CA PRO A 266 -51.20 -14.87 -20.43
C PRO A 266 -51.83 -15.35 -19.09
N GLY A 267 -52.19 -14.37 -18.23
CA GLY A 267 -53.11 -14.45 -17.07
C GLY A 267 -52.44 -14.83 -15.74
N GLY A 268 -52.43 -14.06 -14.64
CA GLY A 268 -53.44 -13.29 -13.87
C GLY A 268 -53.46 -13.86 -12.42
N PRO A 269 -53.98 -13.21 -11.35
CA PRO A 269 -54.38 -11.83 -11.14
C PRO A 269 -53.55 -11.08 -10.05
N ARG A 270 -53.80 -9.78 -9.98
CA ARG A 270 -53.23 -8.80 -9.03
C ARG A 270 -54.03 -8.79 -7.73
N SER A 271 -53.35 -8.61 -6.59
CA SER A 271 -53.99 -8.26 -5.31
C SER A 271 -53.70 -6.79 -4.98
N SER A 272 -54.75 -5.98 -5.04
CA SER A 272 -54.85 -4.60 -4.59
C SER A 272 -55.18 -4.54 -3.09
N ARG A 273 -54.55 -3.61 -2.36
CA ARG A 273 -55.08 -2.91 -1.17
C ARG A 273 -54.08 -1.81 -0.78
N THR A 274 -54.31 -0.59 -1.23
CA THR A 274 -55.06 0.53 -0.59
C THR A 274 -54.22 1.33 0.39
N LEU A 275 -54.21 2.63 0.08
CA LEU A 275 -53.64 3.79 0.74
C LEU A 275 -54.41 4.16 2.03
N LEU A 276 -53.72 4.87 2.92
CA LEU A 276 -54.20 5.97 3.78
C LEU A 276 -52.93 6.77 4.15
N THR A 277 -52.64 7.96 3.59
CA THR A 277 -53.02 9.33 4.07
C THR A 277 -52.99 9.46 5.59
N GLY A 278 -52.28 10.39 6.25
CA GLY A 278 -51.48 11.54 5.83
C GLY A 278 -51.15 12.41 7.07
N VAL A 279 -50.55 13.58 6.83
CA VAL A 279 -50.29 14.71 7.77
C VAL A 279 -49.12 14.47 8.75
N GLY A 280 -48.05 15.26 8.85
CA GLY A 280 -47.74 16.59 8.33
C GLY A 280 -47.15 17.43 9.47
N MET A 281 -45.89 17.86 9.38
CA MET A 281 -45.45 19.17 9.89
C MET A 281 -44.00 19.46 9.48
N ALA A 282 -43.84 20.64 8.89
CA ALA A 282 -42.59 21.30 8.58
C ALA A 282 -42.08 22.07 9.80
N SER A 283 -40.76 22.15 9.95
CA SER A 283 -40.12 23.34 10.54
C SER A 283 -38.63 23.35 10.20
N ALA A 284 -38.28 24.29 9.33
CA ALA A 284 -36.92 24.83 9.20
C ALA A 284 -36.58 25.64 10.46
N GLY A 285 -35.34 25.52 10.92
CA GLY A 285 -34.81 26.31 12.03
C GLY A 285 -33.35 26.63 11.77
N LEU A 286 -33.11 27.69 10.99
CA LEU A 286 -31.84 28.40 10.94
C LEU A 286 -31.66 29.12 12.28
N ILE A 287 -30.53 28.91 12.95
CA ILE A 287 -29.98 29.90 13.88
C ILE A 287 -28.51 30.06 13.55
N ALA A 288 -28.17 31.27 13.13
CA ALA A 288 -26.84 31.76 12.89
C ALA A 288 -26.46 32.75 13.99
N ILE A 289 -25.25 32.58 14.52
CA ILE A 289 -24.23 33.59 14.87
C ILE A 289 -24.48 34.56 16.05
N MET A 290 -23.47 34.63 16.95
CA MET A 290 -22.69 35.81 17.42
C MET A 290 -22.08 35.45 18.80
N LEU A 291 -20.90 35.87 19.32
CA LEU A 291 -19.70 36.68 18.98
C LEU A 291 -18.71 36.41 20.15
N ALA A 292 -17.43 36.12 19.93
CA ALA A 292 -16.25 37.00 19.75
C ALA A 292 -15.44 37.33 21.02
N ALA A 293 -14.11 37.18 20.88
CA ALA A 293 -12.97 38.01 21.36
C ALA A 293 -11.78 37.09 21.69
N GLY A 294 -10.53 37.33 21.28
CA GLY A 294 -9.88 38.39 20.48
C GLY A 294 -8.57 37.80 19.93
N LEU A 295 -7.55 38.52 19.46
CA LEU A 295 -7.29 39.84 18.90
C LEU A 295 -5.78 39.78 18.52
N LEU A 296 -5.35 40.63 17.55
CA LEU A 296 -3.97 41.00 17.14
C LEU A 296 -3.33 40.12 16.03
N SER A 297 -2.85 40.61 14.87
CA SER A 297 -2.69 41.97 14.30
C SER A 297 -2.51 41.91 12.76
N ASP A 298 -3.10 42.90 12.06
CA ASP A 298 -2.62 43.79 10.95
C ASP A 298 -1.59 43.31 9.91
N ASP A 299 -1.53 43.78 8.66
CA ASP A 299 -2.28 44.67 7.72
C ASP A 299 -1.44 44.58 6.41
N ASP A 300 -1.98 44.44 5.20
CA ASP A 300 -2.36 45.46 4.20
C ASP A 300 -2.50 44.63 2.88
N GLY A 301 -3.45 44.77 1.95
CA GLY A 301 -4.16 45.95 1.47
C GLY A 301 -3.73 46.24 0.02
N VAL A 302 -4.52 45.83 -1.00
CA VAL A 302 -5.09 46.66 -2.09
C VAL A 302 -5.75 45.82 -3.22
N ASP A 303 -6.98 46.23 -3.56
CA ASP A 303 -7.83 45.75 -4.66
C ASP A 303 -7.63 46.54 -5.99
N PRO A 304 -8.22 46.11 -7.12
CA PRO A 304 -7.88 46.56 -8.48
C PRO A 304 -8.86 47.59 -9.09
N ALA A 305 -8.41 48.29 -10.14
CA ALA A 305 -9.13 48.62 -11.40
C ALA A 305 -8.75 49.98 -11.99
N ALA A 306 -8.42 50.01 -13.29
CA ALA A 306 -8.78 51.12 -14.19
C ALA A 306 -8.58 50.72 -15.66
N SER A 307 -9.65 50.88 -16.46
CA SER A 307 -9.62 50.89 -17.93
C SER A 307 -9.33 52.31 -18.44
N ALA A 308 -8.56 52.44 -19.52
CA ALA A 308 -8.60 53.59 -20.42
C ALA A 308 -8.17 53.21 -21.85
N THR A 309 -8.96 53.66 -22.82
CA THR A 309 -8.80 53.51 -24.28
C THR A 309 -8.07 54.72 -24.91
N GLY A 310 -7.30 54.48 -25.99
CA GLY A 310 -7.28 55.38 -27.17
C GLY A 310 -5.94 55.73 -27.87
N GLY A 311 -5.73 55.16 -29.08
CA GLY A 311 -4.98 55.72 -30.24
C GLY A 311 -3.44 55.52 -30.30
N GLY A 312 -2.75 55.19 -31.40
CA GLY A 312 -3.08 54.85 -32.79
C GLY A 312 -1.77 54.72 -33.64
N THR A 313 -1.78 53.87 -34.69
CA THR A 313 -0.88 53.77 -35.89
C THR A 313 0.62 53.44 -35.70
N ALA A 314 1.35 52.65 -36.52
CA ALA A 314 1.11 51.77 -37.67
C ALA A 314 2.41 50.97 -37.97
N SER A 315 2.31 49.72 -38.47
CA SER A 315 3.00 49.16 -39.69
C SER A 315 3.30 47.65 -39.68
N GLN A 316 2.62 46.96 -40.60
CA GLN A 316 3.08 45.93 -41.55
C GLN A 316 3.54 44.51 -41.10
N LEU A 317 2.67 43.53 -41.37
CA LEU A 317 2.96 42.13 -41.78
C LEU A 317 3.23 42.07 -43.32
N PRO A 318 3.76 40.98 -43.97
CA PRO A 318 3.36 39.55 -43.84
C PRO A 318 4.51 38.52 -44.17
N PRO A 319 4.32 37.23 -44.56
CA PRO A 319 3.13 36.36 -44.54
C PRO A 319 3.29 34.99 -43.81
N ALA A 320 2.14 34.33 -43.66
CA ALA A 320 1.95 33.01 -43.06
C ALA A 320 2.35 31.85 -43.98
N VAL A 321 2.84 30.75 -43.39
CA VAL A 321 2.90 29.41 -44.00
C VAL A 321 2.35 28.35 -43.04
N SER A 322 1.39 27.62 -43.59
CA SER A 322 0.71 26.38 -43.21
C SER A 322 1.30 25.48 -42.11
N SER A 323 0.50 25.20 -41.08
CA SER A 323 0.68 24.06 -40.18
C SER A 323 0.00 22.81 -40.77
N SER A 324 0.81 21.91 -41.34
CA SER A 324 0.44 20.50 -41.52
C SER A 324 0.73 19.73 -40.23
N PRO A 325 -0.03 18.67 -39.87
CA PRO A 325 0.16 17.95 -38.62
C PRO A 325 1.35 16.99 -38.73
N PRO A 326 2.31 16.97 -37.79
CA PRO A 326 3.31 15.90 -37.79
C PRO A 326 2.67 14.62 -37.26
N GLY A 327 2.72 13.58 -38.09
CA GLY A 327 2.49 12.20 -37.69
C GLY A 327 3.60 11.67 -36.78
N THR A 328 3.28 10.57 -36.08
CA THR A 328 4.19 9.56 -35.52
C THR A 328 5.57 10.05 -35.08
N ALA A 329 5.66 10.50 -33.82
CA ALA A 329 6.95 10.59 -33.12
C ALA A 329 7.40 9.19 -32.72
N GLN A 330 8.32 8.66 -33.51
CA GLN A 330 9.18 7.52 -33.21
C GLN A 330 9.97 7.82 -31.92
N LEU A 331 9.91 6.91 -30.94
CA LEU A 331 10.60 6.99 -29.65
C LEU A 331 12.13 7.06 -29.85
N PRO A 332 12.85 7.98 -29.18
CA PRO A 332 14.29 7.80 -28.96
C PRO A 332 14.53 6.61 -28.02
N HIS A 333 15.39 5.68 -28.44
CA HIS A 333 15.89 4.56 -27.64
C HIS A 333 17.38 4.83 -27.28
N ALA A 334 17.69 5.00 -25.98
CA ALA A 334 18.96 4.77 -25.28
C ALA A 334 18.83 5.30 -23.82
N PRO A 335 19.57 4.75 -22.83
CA PRO A 335 19.30 4.90 -21.40
C PRO A 335 19.44 6.33 -20.85
N ARG A 336 18.64 6.66 -19.84
CA ARG A 336 18.75 7.92 -19.09
C ARG A 336 20.01 7.86 -18.23
N GLN A 337 21.08 8.53 -18.66
CA GLN A 337 22.23 8.79 -17.80
C GLN A 337 21.80 9.66 -16.61
N THR A 338 22.21 9.29 -15.41
CA THR A 338 21.82 9.98 -14.18
C THR A 338 22.92 9.87 -13.13
N ARG A 339 22.92 10.81 -12.18
CA ARG A 339 23.65 10.69 -10.94
C ARG A 339 22.71 10.19 -9.85
N LEU A 340 23.19 9.32 -8.98
CA LEU A 340 22.42 8.78 -7.86
C LEU A 340 22.85 9.51 -6.58
N ARG A 341 22.00 10.43 -6.09
CA ARG A 341 22.22 11.19 -4.85
C ARG A 341 21.37 10.64 -3.72
N ASN A 342 21.96 10.33 -2.59
CA ASN A 342 21.24 9.81 -1.44
C ASN A 342 20.38 10.90 -0.78
N ALA A 343 19.13 10.59 -0.41
CA ALA A 343 18.17 11.56 0.10
C ALA A 343 18.36 11.95 1.57
N ASP A 344 19.11 11.17 2.36
CA ASP A 344 19.37 11.47 3.79
C ASP A 344 20.58 12.39 3.97
N VAL A 345 21.64 12.12 3.21
CA VAL A 345 22.94 12.78 3.37
C VAL A 345 23.33 13.70 2.21
N GLU A 346 22.53 13.74 1.12
CA GLU A 346 22.75 14.55 -0.08
C GLU A 346 24.12 14.30 -0.77
N LEU A 347 24.77 13.17 -0.48
CA LEU A 347 25.99 12.68 -1.12
C LEU A 347 25.68 11.71 -2.27
N CYS A 348 26.59 11.61 -3.22
CA CYS A 348 26.39 10.84 -4.45
C CYS A 348 27.15 9.52 -4.44
N LEU A 349 26.59 8.53 -5.14
CA LEU A 349 27.22 7.25 -5.41
C LEU A 349 28.39 7.45 -6.40
N ASP A 350 29.60 7.18 -5.92
CA ASP A 350 30.84 7.27 -6.70
C ASP A 350 31.57 5.93 -6.75
N ILE A 351 32.45 5.79 -7.72
CA ILE A 351 33.40 4.67 -7.82
C ILE A 351 34.67 5.06 -7.10
N ARG A 352 35.11 4.24 -6.15
CA ARG A 352 36.32 4.50 -5.37
C ARG A 352 37.56 4.29 -6.22
N GLY A 353 38.27 5.38 -6.49
CA GLY A 353 39.54 5.36 -7.22
C GLY A 353 39.36 5.06 -8.71
N GLU A 354 40.26 4.24 -9.27
CA GLU A 354 40.20 3.90 -10.71
C GLU A 354 39.02 2.96 -11.00
N PRO A 355 38.18 3.25 -12.02
CA PRO A 355 37.06 2.41 -12.39
C PRO A 355 37.59 1.12 -13.03
N LYS A 356 37.55 0.03 -12.27
CA LYS A 356 37.95 -1.32 -12.73
C LYS A 356 37.11 -2.37 -12.04
N ALA A 357 37.08 -3.58 -12.60
CA ALA A 357 36.39 -4.70 -11.96
C ALA A 357 36.95 -4.94 -10.55
N GLY A 358 36.06 -5.00 -9.56
CA GLY A 358 36.39 -5.11 -8.14
C GLY A 358 36.57 -3.77 -7.42
N ALA A 359 36.50 -2.62 -8.11
CA ALA A 359 36.54 -1.33 -7.44
C ALA A 359 35.30 -1.13 -6.55
N GLY A 360 35.50 -0.70 -5.32
CA GLY A 360 34.40 -0.40 -4.39
C GLY A 360 33.60 0.82 -4.83
N THR A 361 32.42 0.99 -4.26
CA THR A 361 31.63 2.21 -4.41
C THR A 361 31.43 2.92 -3.08
N GLU A 362 31.35 4.25 -3.12
CA GLU A 362 31.34 5.09 -1.92
C GLU A 362 30.38 6.27 -2.02
N LEU A 363 30.06 6.85 -0.87
CA LEU A 363 29.46 8.18 -0.82
C LEU A 363 30.53 9.25 -1.08
N ALA A 364 30.30 10.16 -2.01
CA ALA A 364 31.18 11.28 -2.28
C ALA A 364 30.40 12.58 -2.47
N GLU A 365 31.10 13.71 -2.42
CA GLU A 365 30.51 14.99 -2.83
C GLU A 365 30.07 14.89 -4.29
N CYS A 366 28.86 15.37 -4.56
CA CYS A 366 28.25 15.25 -5.87
C CYS A 366 28.98 16.08 -6.93
N SER A 367 29.59 15.42 -7.92
CA SER A 367 30.37 16.03 -9.00
C SER A 367 29.86 15.61 -10.39
N ALA A 368 30.32 16.30 -11.43
CA ALA A 368 30.02 15.93 -12.82
C ALA A 368 30.92 14.81 -13.37
N ASP A 369 31.72 14.17 -12.52
CA ASP A 369 32.69 13.16 -12.96
C ASP A 369 31.99 11.92 -13.51
N ALA A 370 32.63 11.27 -14.49
CA ALA A 370 32.08 10.09 -15.14
C ALA A 370 31.92 8.91 -14.16
N THR A 371 32.68 8.90 -13.06
CA THR A 371 32.62 7.88 -12.01
C THR A 371 31.34 7.96 -11.16
N GLN A 372 30.65 9.11 -11.17
CA GLN A 372 29.36 9.30 -10.50
C GLN A 372 28.16 9.21 -11.46
N GLN A 373 28.42 8.94 -12.75
CA GLN A 373 27.39 8.87 -13.77
C GLN A 373 27.04 7.41 -14.08
N TRP A 374 25.75 7.12 -14.01
CA TRP A 374 25.20 5.78 -14.14
C TRP A 374 24.17 5.76 -15.27
N SER A 375 24.23 4.71 -16.07
CA SER A 375 23.25 4.42 -17.10
C SER A 375 22.27 3.38 -16.58
N TYR A 376 21.02 3.78 -16.37
CA TYR A 376 19.96 2.84 -15.98
C TYR A 376 19.22 2.36 -17.22
N GLU A 377 19.40 1.09 -17.56
CA GLU A 377 18.83 0.46 -18.74
C GLU A 377 17.42 -0.09 -18.49
N LYS A 378 16.70 -0.42 -19.57
CA LYS A 378 15.29 -0.86 -19.50
C LYS A 378 15.11 -2.20 -18.80
N ASP A 379 16.14 -3.04 -18.84
CA ASP A 379 16.22 -4.32 -18.15
C ASP A 379 16.61 -4.20 -16.68
N GLY A 380 16.91 -2.98 -16.19
CA GLY A 380 17.32 -2.70 -14.82
C GLY A 380 18.83 -2.72 -14.60
N LEU A 381 19.63 -2.92 -15.65
CA LEU A 381 21.08 -2.90 -15.56
C LEU A 381 21.56 -1.50 -15.21
N LEU A 382 22.43 -1.39 -14.21
CA LEU A 382 23.02 -0.11 -13.79
C LEU A 382 24.49 -0.08 -14.18
N ARG A 383 24.78 0.53 -15.33
CA ARG A 383 26.09 0.54 -15.98
C ARG A 383 26.88 1.80 -15.64
N SER A 384 28.18 1.68 -15.40
CA SER A 384 29.06 2.84 -15.23
C SER A 384 29.20 3.60 -16.56
N VAL A 385 29.18 4.92 -16.51
CA VAL A 385 29.52 5.76 -17.69
C VAL A 385 31.04 5.86 -17.86
N ALA A 386 31.82 5.80 -16.78
CA ALA A 386 33.28 5.81 -16.84
C ALA A 386 33.85 4.56 -17.52
N GLU A 387 33.27 3.38 -17.24
CA GLU A 387 33.67 2.10 -17.82
C GLU A 387 32.44 1.28 -18.24
N PRO A 388 32.00 1.39 -19.50
CA PRO A 388 30.74 0.80 -19.96
C PRO A 388 30.67 -0.73 -19.85
N ASP A 389 31.78 -1.45 -19.78
CA ASP A 389 31.78 -2.91 -19.58
C ASP A 389 31.52 -3.31 -18.12
N LEU A 390 31.46 -2.34 -17.21
CA LEU A 390 31.28 -2.54 -15.78
C LEU A 390 29.93 -2.02 -15.29
N CYS A 391 29.34 -2.79 -14.38
CA CYS A 391 28.03 -2.55 -13.79
C CYS A 391 28.12 -2.55 -12.28
N LEU A 392 27.19 -1.85 -11.63
CA LEU A 392 27.05 -1.89 -10.19
C LEU A 392 26.62 -3.31 -9.77
N ASP A 393 27.45 -3.98 -8.98
CA ASP A 393 27.26 -5.37 -8.57
C ASP A 393 27.06 -5.44 -7.05
N SER A 394 25.92 -5.98 -6.65
CA SER A 394 25.49 -6.03 -5.25
C SER A 394 25.81 -7.34 -4.53
N ARG A 395 26.37 -8.33 -5.22
CA ARG A 395 26.55 -9.69 -4.69
C ARG A 395 27.97 -10.22 -4.80
N ALA A 396 28.83 -9.58 -5.58
CA ALA A 396 30.20 -10.02 -5.77
C ALA A 396 31.06 -10.04 -4.48
N ASP A 397 30.76 -9.19 -3.49
CA ASP A 397 31.53 -9.11 -2.25
C ASP A 397 30.65 -9.01 -0.99
N ALA A 398 30.03 -10.13 -0.59
CA ALA A 398 29.33 -10.30 0.70
C ALA A 398 28.34 -9.18 1.08
N GLY A 399 27.71 -8.54 0.10
CA GLY A 399 26.74 -7.45 0.29
C GLY A 399 27.33 -6.03 0.23
N VAL A 400 28.63 -5.88 0.02
CA VAL A 400 29.27 -4.63 -0.43
C VAL A 400 29.05 -4.46 -1.93
N VAL A 401 28.66 -3.26 -2.32
CA VAL A 401 28.38 -2.93 -3.71
C VAL A 401 29.65 -2.44 -4.39
N ILE A 402 30.04 -3.11 -5.48
CA ILE A 402 31.30 -2.87 -6.21
C ILE A 402 31.04 -2.77 -7.71
N LEU A 403 32.04 -2.41 -8.50
CA LEU A 403 32.00 -2.58 -9.95
C LEU A 403 32.29 -4.03 -10.33
N GLY A 404 31.30 -4.70 -10.93
CA GLY A 404 31.43 -6.02 -11.53
C GLY A 404 31.41 -5.94 -13.06
N LYS A 405 31.74 -7.04 -13.75
CA LYS A 405 31.46 -7.14 -15.19
C LYS A 405 29.95 -7.15 -15.38
N CYS A 406 29.47 -6.39 -16.36
CA CYS A 406 28.08 -6.49 -16.76
C CYS A 406 27.74 -7.92 -17.21
N ALA A 407 26.50 -8.33 -16.96
CA ALA A 407 26.04 -9.69 -17.17
C ALA A 407 24.82 -9.68 -18.10
N GLU A 408 24.78 -10.60 -19.06
CA GLU A 408 23.63 -10.79 -19.96
C GLU A 408 22.40 -11.27 -19.17
N ASP A 409 21.21 -11.00 -19.72
CA ASP A 409 19.90 -11.26 -19.07
C ASP A 409 19.68 -12.73 -18.67
N ASP A 410 20.32 -13.69 -19.35
CA ASP A 410 20.16 -15.14 -19.14
C ASP A 410 21.26 -15.78 -18.29
N SER A 411 22.23 -14.98 -17.84
CA SER A 411 23.36 -15.47 -17.03
C SER A 411 22.98 -15.69 -15.57
N GLU A 412 23.68 -16.59 -14.86
CA GLU A 412 23.46 -16.83 -13.43
C GLU A 412 23.70 -15.58 -12.55
N ARG A 413 24.44 -14.60 -13.07
CA ARG A 413 24.74 -13.32 -12.42
C ARG A 413 23.84 -12.17 -12.89
N ALA A 414 22.83 -12.45 -13.72
CA ALA A 414 22.00 -11.41 -14.31
C ALA A 414 21.36 -10.50 -13.25
N ASP A 415 20.90 -11.09 -12.15
CA ASP A 415 20.23 -10.39 -11.07
C ASP A 415 21.19 -9.64 -10.11
N ASP A 416 22.50 -9.97 -10.13
CA ASP A 416 23.50 -9.36 -9.24
C ASP A 416 23.79 -7.90 -9.60
N VAL A 417 23.62 -7.57 -10.89
CA VAL A 417 23.91 -6.25 -11.50
C VAL A 417 22.66 -5.49 -11.95
N ARG A 418 21.47 -6.03 -11.69
CA ARG A 418 20.18 -5.44 -12.08
C ARG A 418 19.39 -5.02 -10.86
N TYR A 419 18.81 -3.83 -10.97
CA TYR A 419 18.05 -3.19 -9.91
C TYR A 419 16.67 -2.78 -10.38
N ASP A 420 15.69 -2.94 -9.50
CA ASP A 420 14.39 -2.30 -9.65
C ASP A 420 14.42 -0.97 -8.89
N LEU A 421 14.43 0.14 -9.65
CA LEU A 421 14.34 1.49 -9.10
C LEU A 421 12.88 1.80 -8.74
N THR A 422 12.58 1.95 -7.45
CA THR A 422 11.22 2.25 -7.00
C THR A 422 10.85 3.71 -7.23
N VAL A 423 9.54 4.02 -7.21
CA VAL A 423 9.05 5.41 -7.28
C VAL A 423 9.49 6.28 -6.09
N ARG A 424 9.99 5.68 -5.01
CA ARG A 424 10.54 6.38 -3.85
C ARG A 424 12.06 6.59 -3.95
N GLY A 425 12.70 6.12 -5.03
CA GLY A 425 14.14 6.18 -5.23
C GLY A 425 14.93 5.01 -4.62
N GLU A 426 14.28 3.94 -4.15
CA GLU A 426 15.03 2.79 -3.62
C GLU A 426 15.59 1.96 -4.79
N LEU A 427 16.87 1.58 -4.73
CA LEU A 427 17.50 0.64 -5.66
C LEU A 427 17.45 -0.76 -5.03
N LEU A 428 16.54 -1.61 -5.52
CA LEU A 428 16.36 -2.97 -5.01
C LEU A 428 17.09 -3.96 -5.92
N PRO A 429 18.06 -4.74 -5.42
CA PRO A 429 18.70 -5.77 -6.23
C PRO A 429 17.70 -6.86 -6.58
N ARG A 430 17.69 -7.34 -7.83
CA ARG A 430 16.70 -8.32 -8.28
C ARG A 430 16.82 -9.71 -7.64
N TRP A 431 17.99 -10.05 -7.14
CA TRP A 431 18.20 -11.34 -6.50
C TRP A 431 17.56 -11.44 -5.10
N ASP A 432 17.25 -10.30 -4.45
CA ASP A 432 16.48 -10.23 -3.20
C ASP A 432 15.84 -8.84 -3.00
N GLU A 433 14.55 -8.73 -3.35
CA GLU A 433 13.77 -7.48 -3.22
C GLU A 433 13.52 -7.04 -1.74
N GLN A 434 13.89 -7.86 -0.74
CA GLN A 434 13.86 -7.47 0.67
C GLN A 434 15.09 -6.64 1.07
N LEU A 435 16.07 -6.47 0.18
CA LEU A 435 17.24 -5.64 0.38
C LEU A 435 17.13 -4.34 -0.41
N ALA A 436 17.85 -3.32 0.03
CA ALA A 436 17.99 -2.04 -0.68
C ALA A 436 19.43 -1.53 -0.58
N VAL A 437 19.89 -0.86 -1.64
CA VAL A 437 21.19 -0.19 -1.66
C VAL A 437 21.18 0.99 -0.67
N ALA A 438 22.17 1.03 0.21
CA ALA A 438 22.32 2.01 1.27
C ALA A 438 23.82 2.27 1.53
N PHE A 439 24.13 3.25 2.37
CA PHE A 439 25.49 3.47 2.86
C PHE A 439 25.72 2.81 4.23
N THR A 440 26.98 2.61 4.61
CA THR A 440 27.38 2.10 5.93
C THR A 440 27.28 3.16 7.02
N THR A 441 27.92 4.32 6.84
CA THR A 441 27.85 5.52 7.69
C THR A 441 27.50 6.76 6.86
N ALA A 442 27.07 7.84 7.52
CA ALA A 442 26.62 9.07 6.86
C ALA A 442 27.78 9.96 6.37
N ASP A 443 29.02 9.48 6.42
CA ASP A 443 30.23 10.24 6.10
C ASP A 443 30.63 10.07 4.62
N ALA A 444 31.30 11.07 4.06
CA ALA A 444 31.96 10.92 2.77
C ALA A 444 33.05 9.83 2.85
N GLY A 445 33.16 9.02 1.80
CA GLY A 445 33.99 7.83 1.71
C GLY A 445 33.34 6.54 2.24
N ALA A 446 32.13 6.62 2.83
CA ALA A 446 31.45 5.44 3.35
C ALA A 446 31.09 4.43 2.25
N ASP A 447 31.28 3.14 2.55
CA ASP A 447 30.95 2.06 1.62
C ASP A 447 29.45 1.99 1.34
N ILE A 448 29.14 1.64 0.09
CA ILE A 448 27.79 1.33 -0.34
C ILE A 448 27.56 -0.18 -0.22
N VAL A 449 26.44 -0.55 0.38
CA VAL A 449 26.10 -1.92 0.76
C VAL A 449 24.63 -2.18 0.47
N VAL A 450 24.23 -3.45 0.49
CA VAL A 450 22.81 -3.83 0.56
C VAL A 450 22.40 -4.11 2.01
N LYS A 451 21.34 -3.46 2.46
CA LYS A 451 20.77 -3.63 3.82
C LYS A 451 19.33 -4.12 3.73
N VAL A 452 18.82 -4.71 4.81
CA VAL A 452 17.40 -5.05 4.95
C VAL A 452 16.58 -3.79 4.71
N ARG A 453 15.61 -3.88 3.82
CA ARG A 453 14.78 -2.76 3.40
C ARG A 453 13.91 -2.28 4.56
N ASP A 454 14.10 -1.03 4.95
CA ASP A 454 13.35 -0.36 6.02
C ASP A 454 12.59 0.89 5.52
N GLY A 455 12.87 1.31 4.28
CA GLY A 455 12.22 2.46 3.65
C GLY A 455 12.65 3.82 4.19
N SER A 456 13.74 3.87 4.96
CA SER A 456 14.39 5.10 5.43
C SER A 456 14.93 5.94 4.26
N ASP A 457 15.21 7.21 4.52
CA ASP A 457 15.80 8.10 3.51
C ASP A 457 17.24 7.68 3.16
N ALA A 458 17.94 6.99 4.07
CA ALA A 458 19.27 6.41 3.82
C ALA A 458 19.28 5.34 2.71
N GLN A 459 18.12 4.76 2.38
CA GLN A 459 17.92 3.78 1.31
C GLN A 459 17.36 4.39 0.01
N ARG A 460 17.19 5.71 -0.05
CA ARG A 460 16.61 6.42 -1.19
C ARG A 460 17.67 7.18 -1.97
N TRP A 461 17.67 6.96 -3.28
CA TRP A 461 18.57 7.54 -4.26
C TRP A 461 17.76 8.35 -5.28
N LEU A 462 17.96 9.66 -5.26
CA LEU A 462 17.42 10.61 -6.20
C LEU A 462 18.24 10.56 -7.50
N THR A 463 17.54 10.43 -8.62
CA THR A 463 18.14 10.48 -9.95
C THR A 463 18.23 11.94 -10.40
N ASP A 464 19.41 12.54 -10.26
CA ASP A 464 19.65 13.87 -10.80
C ASP A 464 19.96 13.73 -12.31
N PRO A 465 19.30 14.52 -13.18
CA PRO A 465 19.63 14.53 -14.60
C PRO A 465 21.04 15.11 -14.77
N VAL A 466 21.90 14.40 -15.50
CA VAL A 466 23.17 14.99 -15.94
C VAL A 466 22.82 16.09 -16.95
N ALA A 467 23.21 17.33 -16.67
CA ALA A 467 22.98 18.43 -17.60
C ALA A 467 23.69 18.12 -18.92
N SER A 468 22.93 17.75 -19.94
CA SER A 468 23.45 17.58 -21.29
C SER A 468 23.88 18.95 -21.79
N VAL A 469 25.18 19.20 -21.87
CA VAL A 469 25.73 20.34 -22.60
C VAL A 469 25.41 20.11 -24.08
N SER A 470 24.34 20.74 -24.57
CA SER A 470 24.14 20.90 -26.02
C SER A 470 25.20 21.87 -26.54
N PRO A 471 26.03 21.49 -27.53
CA PRO A 471 26.95 22.43 -28.15
C PRO A 471 26.14 23.35 -29.09
N GLY A 472 26.00 24.62 -28.72
CA GLY A 472 25.55 25.66 -29.66
C GLY A 472 24.67 26.75 -29.09
N SER A 473 25.29 27.77 -28.51
CA SER A 473 25.05 29.17 -28.85
C SER A 473 26.06 30.04 -28.11
N LEU A 474 27.10 30.44 -28.85
CA LEU A 474 28.01 31.51 -28.46
C LEU A 474 27.22 32.83 -28.42
N SER A 475 27.25 33.50 -27.27
CA SER A 475 27.34 34.96 -27.08
C SER A 475 26.95 35.20 -25.61
N SER A 476 27.85 35.67 -24.76
CA SER A 476 28.01 37.10 -24.63
C SER A 476 29.35 37.46 -24.00
N ALA A 477 29.87 38.58 -24.49
CA ALA A 477 31.16 39.15 -24.22
C ALA A 477 31.44 39.42 -22.73
N GLU A 478 32.71 39.17 -22.42
CA GLU A 478 33.57 39.83 -21.46
C GLU A 478 33.13 41.26 -21.09
N ALA A 479 32.88 41.47 -19.79
CA ALA A 479 32.98 42.78 -19.16
C ALA A 479 33.54 42.59 -17.75
N GLY A 480 34.87 42.54 -17.63
CA GLY A 480 35.54 42.69 -16.37
C GLY A 480 35.25 44.05 -15.75
N ARG A 481 34.96 44.08 -14.45
CA ARG A 481 35.10 45.28 -13.61
C ARG A 481 35.69 44.92 -12.25
N PRO A 482 36.48 45.83 -11.66
CA PRO A 482 37.68 45.49 -10.90
C PRO A 482 37.46 45.48 -9.39
N ALA A 483 38.42 44.88 -8.69
CA ALA A 483 38.53 44.87 -7.23
C ALA A 483 38.55 46.31 -6.65
N ALA A 484 37.63 46.58 -5.73
CA ALA A 484 37.65 47.78 -4.90
C ALA A 484 38.32 47.47 -3.55
N ARG A 485 39.29 48.33 -3.25
CA ARG A 485 40.28 48.31 -2.19
C ARG A 485 39.68 48.72 -0.85
N ALA A 486 40.12 48.08 0.23
CA ALA A 486 39.83 48.49 1.61
C ALA A 486 40.35 49.91 1.91
N VAL A 487 39.51 50.74 2.51
CA VAL A 487 39.87 52.05 3.05
C VAL A 487 39.80 51.98 4.58
N ARG A 488 40.91 52.37 5.22
CA ARG A 488 41.10 52.46 6.66
C ARG A 488 40.25 53.60 7.24
N VAL A 489 39.62 53.32 8.38
CA VAL A 489 39.10 54.33 9.31
C VAL A 489 40.27 54.86 10.13
N GLY A 490 40.42 56.19 10.17
CA GLY A 490 41.33 56.92 11.06
C GLY A 490 40.63 58.18 11.55
N GLU A 491 40.63 58.35 12.87
CA GLU A 491 40.05 59.43 13.66
C GLU A 491 40.54 60.84 13.27
N GLN A 492 39.74 61.89 13.48
CA GLN A 492 39.88 62.85 14.62
C GLN A 492 39.10 64.17 14.41
N ASN A 493 38.30 64.51 15.44
CA ASN A 493 37.98 65.82 16.04
C ASN A 493 37.56 67.04 15.18
N ALA A 494 36.35 67.53 15.50
CA ALA A 494 36.10 68.91 15.93
C ALA A 494 34.98 68.92 16.98
#